data_AF-A0A074JHD5-F1
#
_entry.id   AF-A0A074JHD5-F1
#
_cell.length_a   1.000
_cell.length_b   1.000
_cell.length_c   1.000
_cell.angle_alpha   90.00
_cell.angle_beta   90.00
_cell.angle_gamma   90.00
#
_symmetry.space_group_name_H-M   'P 1'
#
loop_
_entity.id
_entity.type
_entity.pdbx_description
1 polymer ?
#
loop_
_entity_poly.entity_id
_entity_poly.type
_entity_poly.pdbx_seq_one_letter_code
_entity_poly.pdbx_strand_id
1 'polypeptide(L)'
;MLAALAGPLVAQTSPPISNDLTVDMSPQQYRICNERPARPTWMDEINPREAYKALTLMRLYELRSWEAINESGDCGCDVRFPSWDAASTEYEEQFASNTQAEHTQAQLALRKEQNQIARAVQDICEAQGNW
;
A
#
# COMPACT_ATOMS: atom_id res chain seq x y z
N MET A 1 2.74 -53.07 37.87
CA MET A 1 3.82 -52.11 38.15
C MET A 1 3.70 -50.98 37.13
N LEU A 2 3.24 -49.81 37.57
CA LEU A 2 3.18 -48.59 36.77
C LEU A 2 4.44 -47.75 37.03
N ALA A 3 5.14 -47.36 35.98
CA ALA A 3 6.05 -46.22 36.01
C ALA A 3 6.14 -45.62 34.60
N ALA A 4 5.40 -44.54 34.34
CA ALA A 4 5.61 -43.68 33.19
C ALA A 4 6.19 -42.35 33.71
N LEU A 5 7.39 -42.02 33.26
CA LEU A 5 8.11 -40.80 33.61
C LEU A 5 7.50 -39.62 32.85
N ALA A 6 6.99 -38.62 33.58
CA ALA A 6 6.60 -37.34 33.02
C ALA A 6 7.86 -36.49 32.79
N GLY A 7 8.16 -36.16 31.53
CA GLY A 7 9.18 -35.17 31.17
C GLY A 7 8.69 -33.74 31.47
N PRO A 8 9.60 -32.81 31.79
CA PRO A 8 9.21 -31.46 32.18
C PRO A 8 8.65 -30.68 30.98
N LEU A 9 7.49 -30.05 31.17
CA LEU A 9 6.98 -29.00 30.29
C LEU A 9 7.95 -27.80 30.35
N VAL A 10 8.61 -27.49 29.24
CA VAL A 10 9.28 -26.20 29.08
C VAL A 10 8.20 -25.15 28.85
N ALA A 11 7.94 -24.33 29.85
CA ALA A 11 7.10 -23.15 29.70
C ALA A 11 7.80 -22.19 28.73
N GLN A 12 7.18 -21.93 27.58
CA GLN A 12 7.64 -20.90 26.66
C GLN A 12 7.41 -19.54 27.32
N THR A 13 8.47 -18.95 27.87
CA THR A 13 8.43 -17.58 28.39
C THR A 13 8.32 -16.62 27.21
N SER A 14 7.43 -15.64 27.31
CA SER A 14 7.33 -14.54 26.35
C SER A 14 8.70 -13.87 26.16
N PRO A 15 8.99 -13.36 24.95
CA PRO A 15 10.22 -12.61 24.70
C PRO A 15 10.34 -11.41 25.67
N PRO A 16 11.55 -11.05 26.10
CA PRO A 16 11.76 -9.93 27.01
C PRO A 16 11.30 -8.62 26.36
N ILE A 17 10.49 -7.83 27.08
CA ILE A 17 10.15 -6.47 26.67
C ILE A 17 11.38 -5.58 26.89
N SER A 18 11.91 -5.01 25.81
CA SER A 18 13.01 -4.05 25.88
C SER A 18 12.49 -2.67 26.25
N ASN A 19 13.18 -1.98 27.18
CA ASN A 19 12.97 -0.55 27.47
C ASN A 19 13.87 0.34 26.58
N ASP A 20 14.53 -0.24 25.58
CA ASP A 20 15.31 0.50 24.61
C ASP A 20 14.39 1.28 23.67
N LEU A 21 14.37 2.59 23.85
CA LEU A 21 13.58 3.53 23.04
C LEU A 21 14.37 4.08 21.85
N THR A 22 15.57 3.55 21.57
CA THR A 22 16.30 3.92 20.36
C THR A 22 15.50 3.49 19.14
N VAL A 23 15.12 4.49 18.34
CA VAL A 23 14.41 4.27 17.09
C VAL A 23 15.44 3.83 16.06
N ASP A 24 15.27 2.62 15.53
CA ASP A 24 16.01 2.22 14.33
C ASP A 24 15.55 3.09 13.15
N MET A 25 16.48 3.93 12.67
CA MET A 25 16.27 4.81 11.52
C MET A 25 16.61 4.10 10.19
N SER A 26 16.88 2.79 10.20
CA SER A 26 17.07 2.02 8.98
C SER A 26 15.82 2.06 8.11
N PRO A 27 15.96 2.13 6.76
CA PRO A 27 14.80 2.06 5.88
C PRO A 27 14.05 0.75 6.13
N GLN A 28 12.78 0.86 6.53
CA GLN A 28 11.96 -0.33 6.70
C GLN A 28 11.78 -1.00 5.35
N GLN A 29 12.16 -2.28 5.27
CA GLN A 29 11.85 -3.10 4.11
C GLN A 29 10.35 -3.37 4.06
N TYR A 30 9.76 -3.17 2.88
CA TYR A 30 8.40 -3.58 2.63
C TYR A 30 8.31 -5.11 2.64
N ARG A 31 7.18 -5.63 3.11
CA ARG A 31 6.91 -7.09 3.10
C ARG A 31 6.89 -7.66 1.68
N ILE A 32 6.47 -6.83 0.72
CA ILE A 32 6.38 -7.16 -0.70
C ILE A 32 6.96 -5.99 -1.51
N CYS A 33 7.63 -6.30 -2.62
CA CYS A 33 8.18 -5.33 -3.56
C CYS A 33 9.00 -4.23 -2.87
N ASN A 34 10.26 -4.51 -2.56
CA ASN A 34 11.16 -3.54 -1.91
C ASN A 34 11.65 -2.44 -2.86
N GLU A 35 11.65 -2.70 -4.17
CA GLU A 35 12.10 -1.78 -5.21
C GLU A 35 10.95 -0.91 -5.73
N ARG A 36 10.18 -0.30 -4.82
CA ARG A 36 9.06 0.57 -5.22
C ARG A 36 9.58 1.90 -5.77
N PRO A 37 8.96 2.45 -6.81
CA PRO A 37 9.34 3.77 -7.31
C PRO A 37 9.05 4.83 -6.26
N ALA A 38 9.98 5.79 -6.13
CA ALA A 38 9.79 6.95 -5.28
C ALA A 38 8.58 7.76 -5.76
N ARG A 39 7.76 8.22 -4.81
CA ARG A 39 6.64 9.12 -5.12
C ARG A 39 7.15 10.49 -5.60
N PRO A 40 6.34 11.24 -6.37
CA PRO A 40 6.68 12.60 -6.77
C PRO A 40 7.04 13.48 -5.58
N THR A 41 8.19 14.17 -5.65
CA THR A 41 8.75 14.94 -4.53
C THR A 41 7.82 16.06 -4.06
N TRP A 42 7.01 16.65 -4.96
CA TRP A 42 6.05 17.68 -4.58
C TRP A 42 5.05 17.16 -3.53
N MET A 43 4.76 15.87 -3.48
CA MET A 43 3.86 15.29 -2.48
C MET A 43 4.48 15.26 -1.07
N ASP A 44 5.80 15.37 -0.97
CA ASP A 44 6.56 15.45 0.27
C ASP A 44 6.68 16.90 0.75
N GLU A 45 6.65 17.84 -0.20
CA GLU A 45 6.87 19.27 0.00
C GLU A 45 5.57 20.09 0.05
N ILE A 46 4.43 19.47 -0.26
CA ILE A 46 3.13 20.16 -0.37
C ILE A 46 2.71 20.82 0.94
N ASN A 47 2.05 21.99 0.83
CA ASN A 47 1.42 22.62 1.97
C ASN A 47 0.39 21.66 2.60
N PRO A 48 0.38 21.46 3.93
CA PRO A 48 -0.57 20.55 4.58
C PRO A 48 -2.06 20.86 4.28
N ARG A 49 -2.41 22.13 4.01
CA ARG A 49 -3.77 22.51 3.61
C ARG A 49 -4.15 22.01 2.22
N GLU A 50 -3.16 21.70 1.39
CA GLU A 50 -3.30 21.18 0.03
C GLU A 50 -3.06 19.67 -0.06
N ALA A 51 -2.90 18.97 1.07
CA ALA A 51 -2.68 17.51 1.09
C ALA A 51 -3.76 16.71 0.33
N TYR A 52 -4.95 17.29 0.13
CA TYR A 52 -6.00 16.70 -0.71
C TYR A 52 -5.55 16.44 -2.15
N LYS A 53 -4.62 17.24 -2.70
CA LYS A 53 -4.01 17.05 -4.02
C LYS A 53 -3.21 15.75 -4.08
N ALA A 54 -2.30 15.58 -3.12
CA ALA A 54 -1.50 14.36 -3.00
C ALA A 54 -2.38 13.12 -2.78
N LEU A 55 -3.41 13.23 -1.94
CA LEU A 55 -4.36 12.12 -1.71
C LEU A 55 -5.13 11.71 -2.98
N THR A 56 -5.49 12.66 -3.83
CA THR A 56 -6.13 12.35 -5.12
C THR A 56 -5.16 11.60 -6.04
N LEU A 57 -3.90 12.05 -6.19
CA LEU A 57 -2.92 11.33 -7.00
C LEU A 57 -2.64 9.94 -6.43
N MET A 58 -2.47 9.78 -5.12
CA MET A 58 -2.27 8.45 -4.50
C MET A 58 -3.43 7.50 -4.80
N ARG A 59 -4.66 8.00 -4.72
CA ARG A 59 -5.83 7.16 -4.99
C ARG A 59 -5.96 6.80 -6.46
N LEU A 60 -5.65 7.73 -7.35
CA LEU A 60 -5.62 7.50 -8.79
C LEU A 60 -4.57 6.45 -9.14
N TYR A 61 -3.33 6.62 -8.66
CA TYR A 61 -2.23 5.68 -8.84
C TYR A 61 -2.61 4.25 -8.42
N GLU A 62 -3.19 4.10 -7.23
CA GLU A 62 -3.60 2.80 -6.72
C GLU A 62 -4.75 2.18 -7.54
N LEU A 63 -5.73 2.98 -7.98
CA LEU A 63 -6.79 2.48 -8.84
C LEU A 63 -6.24 1.99 -10.19
N ARG A 64 -5.36 2.76 -10.84
CA ARG A 64 -4.78 2.38 -12.13
C ARG A 64 -3.94 1.12 -12.05
N SER A 65 -3.18 0.92 -10.96
CA SER A 65 -2.45 -0.33 -10.76
C SER A 65 -3.41 -1.51 -10.53
N TRP A 66 -4.50 -1.31 -9.80
CA TRP A 66 -5.50 -2.36 -9.57
C TRP A 66 -6.26 -2.75 -10.85
N GLU A 67 -6.59 -1.78 -11.70
CA GLU A 67 -7.16 -2.04 -13.03
C GLU A 67 -6.19 -2.87 -13.88
N ALA A 68 -4.91 -2.49 -13.94
CA ALA A 68 -3.89 -3.24 -14.67
C ALA A 68 -3.74 -4.68 -14.14
N ILE A 69 -3.74 -4.88 -12.82
CA ILE A 69 -3.71 -6.22 -12.21
C ILE A 69 -4.95 -7.02 -12.62
N ASN A 70 -6.14 -6.42 -12.49
CA ASN A 70 -7.40 -7.10 -12.77
C ASN A 70 -7.55 -7.48 -14.25
N GLU A 71 -7.05 -6.64 -15.16
CA GLU A 71 -7.07 -6.88 -16.61
C GLU A 71 -6.04 -7.92 -17.06
N SER A 72 -4.82 -7.86 -16.52
CA SER A 72 -3.73 -8.76 -16.92
C SER A 72 -3.75 -10.10 -16.19
N GLY A 73 -4.36 -10.17 -15.00
CA GLY A 73 -4.23 -11.29 -14.08
C GLY A 73 -2.83 -11.39 -13.45
N ASP A 74 -2.00 -10.35 -13.56
CA ASP A 74 -0.62 -10.29 -13.06
C ASP A 74 -0.50 -9.28 -11.91
N CYS A 75 0.04 -9.73 -10.79
CA CYS A 75 0.36 -8.91 -9.62
C CYS A 75 1.86 -8.90 -9.33
N GLY A 76 2.70 -8.98 -10.37
CA GLY A 76 4.11 -8.66 -10.32
C GLY A 76 4.38 -7.24 -9.82
N CYS A 77 5.56 -7.01 -9.23
CA CYS A 77 5.89 -5.74 -8.58
C CYS A 77 5.81 -4.53 -9.52
N ASP A 78 6.18 -4.68 -10.79
CA ASP A 78 6.10 -3.61 -11.79
C ASP A 78 4.66 -3.25 -12.18
N VAL A 79 3.71 -4.19 -12.00
CA VAL A 79 2.28 -3.96 -12.24
C VAL A 79 1.59 -3.41 -11.00
N ARG A 80 1.95 -3.92 -9.80
CA ARG A 80 1.38 -3.48 -8.52
C ARG A 80 1.89 -2.11 -8.09
N PHE A 81 3.15 -1.82 -8.37
CA PHE A 81 3.82 -0.56 -8.04
C PHE A 81 4.53 0.02 -9.28
N PRO A 82 3.79 0.42 -10.32
CA PRO A 82 4.37 0.97 -11.55
C PRO A 82 4.99 2.34 -11.32
N SER A 83 5.70 2.88 -12.32
CA SER A 83 6.12 4.30 -12.31
C SER A 83 4.93 5.24 -12.03
N TRP A 84 5.20 6.35 -11.35
CA TRP A 84 4.20 7.39 -11.09
C TRP A 84 3.85 8.21 -12.32
N ASP A 85 4.61 8.11 -13.41
CA ASP A 85 4.49 9.01 -14.57
C ASP A 85 3.07 9.02 -15.16
N ALA A 86 2.49 7.85 -15.42
CA ALA A 86 1.16 7.74 -16.02
C ALA A 86 0.07 8.36 -15.12
N ALA A 87 0.09 8.04 -13.82
CA ALA A 87 -0.86 8.61 -12.87
C ALA A 87 -0.64 10.11 -12.65
N SER A 88 0.61 10.59 -12.74
CA SER A 88 0.96 12.00 -12.61
C SER A 88 0.44 12.81 -13.79
N THR A 89 0.65 12.32 -15.01
CA THR A 89 0.10 12.93 -16.23
C THR A 89 -1.43 13.01 -16.15
N GLU A 90 -2.07 11.89 -15.80
CA GLU A 90 -3.53 11.87 -15.67
C GLU A 90 -4.03 12.84 -14.58
N TYR A 91 -3.30 12.92 -13.47
CA TYR A 91 -3.59 13.86 -12.39
C TYR A 91 -3.52 15.32 -12.84
N GLU A 92 -2.45 15.67 -13.56
CA GLU A 92 -2.25 17.01 -14.11
C GLU A 92 -3.36 17.42 -15.08
N GLU A 93 -3.78 16.49 -15.93
CA GLU A 93 -4.80 16.73 -16.96
C GLU A 93 -6.22 16.85 -16.37
N GLN A 94 -6.56 16.03 -15.37
CA GLN A 94 -7.95 15.89 -14.90
C GLN A 94 -8.24 16.54 -13.55
N PHE A 95 -7.23 16.69 -12.69
CA PHE A 95 -7.47 17.04 -11.28
C PHE A 95 -6.70 18.26 -10.80
N ALA A 96 -5.58 18.65 -11.41
CA ALA A 96 -4.71 19.69 -10.86
C ALA A 96 -5.38 21.06 -10.69
N SER A 97 -6.36 21.41 -11.53
CA SER A 97 -7.12 22.66 -11.45
C SER A 97 -8.36 22.59 -10.55
N ASN A 98 -8.67 21.42 -9.98
CA ASN A 98 -9.87 21.24 -9.19
C ASN A 98 -9.80 21.97 -7.85
N THR A 99 -10.97 22.40 -7.39
CA THR A 99 -11.16 22.87 -6.03
C THR A 99 -11.05 21.72 -5.04
N GLN A 100 -10.83 22.04 -3.76
CA GLN A 100 -10.81 21.04 -2.69
C GLN A 100 -12.10 20.19 -2.63
N ALA A 101 -13.26 20.79 -2.90
CA ALA A 101 -14.54 20.09 -2.91
C ALA A 101 -14.60 19.07 -4.06
N GLU A 102 -14.14 19.45 -5.25
CA GLU A 102 -14.07 18.56 -6.41
C GLU A 102 -13.04 17.44 -6.20
N HIS A 103 -11.89 17.70 -5.58
CA HIS A 103 -10.96 16.64 -5.17
C HIS A 103 -11.61 15.65 -4.21
N THR A 104 -12.42 16.13 -3.27
CA THR A 104 -13.15 15.26 -2.33
C THR A 104 -14.14 14.37 -3.07
N GLN A 105 -14.88 14.91 -4.04
CA GLN A 105 -15.80 14.13 -4.88
C GLN A 105 -15.06 13.12 -5.75
N ALA A 106 -13.96 13.52 -6.38
CA ALA A 106 -13.10 12.65 -7.17
C ALA A 106 -12.58 11.46 -6.35
N GLN A 107 -12.09 11.71 -5.14
CA GLN A 107 -11.62 10.64 -4.25
C GLN A 107 -12.73 9.66 -3.88
N LEU A 108 -13.98 10.11 -3.72
CA LEU A 108 -15.12 9.23 -3.49
C LEU A 108 -15.44 8.38 -4.72
N ALA A 109 -15.38 8.95 -5.93
CA ALA A 109 -15.59 8.24 -7.18
C ALA A 109 -14.50 7.17 -7.41
N LEU A 110 -13.23 7.55 -7.33
CA LEU A 110 -12.09 6.63 -7.43
C LEU A 110 -12.16 5.53 -6.37
N ARG A 111 -12.63 5.85 -5.16
CA ARG A 111 -12.86 4.84 -4.12
C ARG A 111 -13.92 3.82 -4.52
N LYS A 112 -15.04 4.28 -5.06
CA LYS A 112 -16.13 3.44 -5.50
C LYS A 112 -15.70 2.50 -6.61
N GLU A 113 -14.94 2.98 -7.59
CA GLU A 113 -14.38 2.18 -8.69
C GLU A 113 -13.42 1.10 -8.17
N GLN A 114 -12.47 1.48 -7.32
CA GLN A 114 -11.54 0.50 -6.74
C GLN A 114 -12.27 -0.61 -5.97
N ASN A 115 -13.31 -0.26 -5.21
CA ASN A 115 -14.10 -1.24 -4.46
C ASN A 115 -14.81 -2.28 -5.36
N GLN A 116 -15.06 -1.96 -6.63
CA GLN A 116 -15.68 -2.91 -7.57
C GLN A 116 -14.72 -4.03 -7.97
N ILE A 117 -13.41 -3.77 -7.98
CA ILE A 117 -12.38 -4.74 -8.41
C ILE A 117 -11.56 -5.29 -7.24
N ALA A 118 -11.76 -4.78 -6.02
CA ALA A 118 -10.95 -5.09 -4.84
C ALA A 118 -10.78 -6.58 -4.55
N ARG A 119 -11.87 -7.36 -4.59
CA ARG A 119 -11.82 -8.80 -4.30
C ARG A 119 -11.03 -9.56 -5.35
N ALA A 120 -11.23 -9.23 -6.63
CA ALA A 120 -10.53 -9.88 -7.73
C ALA A 120 -9.02 -9.60 -7.67
N VAL A 121 -8.63 -8.35 -7.45
CA VAL A 121 -7.21 -7.96 -7.28
C VAL A 121 -6.60 -8.67 -6.08
N GLN A 122 -7.31 -8.75 -4.95
CA GLN A 122 -6.84 -9.48 -3.78
C GLN A 122 -6.59 -10.96 -4.09
N ASP A 123 -7.54 -11.64 -4.75
CA ASP A 123 -7.40 -13.05 -5.12
C ASP A 123 -6.17 -13.29 -6.00
N ILE A 124 -5.94 -12.42 -6.99
CA ILE A 124 -4.78 -12.49 -7.89
C ILE A 124 -3.47 -12.31 -7.10
N CYS A 125 -3.39 -11.27 -6.28
CA CYS A 125 -2.16 -10.94 -5.56
C CYS A 125 -1.84 -11.93 -4.44
N GLU A 126 -2.84 -12.47 -3.75
CA GLU A 126 -2.66 -13.54 -2.76
C GLU A 126 -2.10 -14.81 -3.44
N ALA A 127 -2.64 -15.19 -4.60
CA ALA A 127 -2.14 -16.34 -5.36
C ALA A 127 -0.67 -16.20 -5.81
N GLN A 128 -0.19 -14.96 -5.96
CA GLN A 128 1.17 -14.65 -6.40
C GLN A 128 2.11 -14.23 -5.25
N GLY A 129 1.62 -14.22 -4.00
CA GLY A 129 2.41 -13.86 -2.82
C GLY A 129 2.73 -12.36 -2.70
N ASN A 130 2.02 -11.50 -3.44
CA ASN A 130 2.23 -10.05 -3.49
C ASN A 130 1.04 -9.26 -2.90
N TRP A 131 0.35 -9.82 -1.91
CA TRP A 131 -0.74 -9.11 -1.21
C TRP A 131 -0.24 -8.30 -0.01
#